data_AF-A0A2X0KK26-F1
#
_entry.id   AF-A0A2X0KK26-F1
#
_cell.length_a   1.000
_cell.length_b   1.000
_cell.length_c   1.000
_cell.angle_alpha   90.00
_cell.angle_beta   90.00
_cell.angle_gamma   90.00
#
_symmetry.space_group_name_H-M   'P 1'
#
loop_
_entity.id
_entity.type
_entity.pdbx_description
1 polymer ?
#
loop_
_entity_poly.entity_id
_entity_poly.type
_entity_poly.pdbx_seq_one_letter_code
_entity_poly.pdbx_strand_id
1 'polypeptide(L)'
;MNATAAGFLQAFALVALLALSYRPLGDYIAYVLTTRKHWRAERGIYKLIGVDGDAEQTWPAYLRSVLAFSFISVLFLYGFQRLQEHLWLSLGFPAVSPSMAW
;
A
#
# COMPACT_ATOMS: atom_id res chain seq x y z
N MET A 1 -0.66 3.94 39.45
CA MET A 1 0.29 4.29 38.36
C MET A 1 0.03 5.73 37.96
N ASN A 2 1.05 6.59 37.88
CA ASN A 2 0.87 7.99 37.50
C ASN A 2 0.64 8.07 35.98
N ALA A 3 -0.53 8.57 35.55
CA ALA A 3 -0.92 8.64 34.15
C ALA A 3 0.09 9.43 33.29
N THR A 4 0.70 10.46 33.86
CA THR A 4 1.73 11.25 33.19
C THR A 4 3.00 10.43 32.93
N ALA A 5 3.43 9.62 33.90
CA ALA A 5 4.59 8.75 33.74
C ALA A 5 4.36 7.64 32.70
N ALA A 6 3.15 7.07 32.66
CA ALA A 6 2.77 6.09 31.65
C ALA A 6 2.79 6.70 30.23
N GLY A 7 2.28 7.93 30.06
CA GLY A 7 2.33 8.65 28.79
C GLY A 7 3.76 8.90 28.30
N PHE A 8 4.66 9.34 29.18
CA PHE A 8 6.08 9.52 28.84
C PHE A 8 6.78 8.22 28.45
N LEU A 9 6.51 7.13 29.19
CA LEU A 9 7.06 5.82 28.86
C LEU A 9 6.56 5.32 27.50
N GLN A 10 5.27 5.51 27.18
CA GLN A 10 4.73 5.14 25.88
C GLN A 10 5.34 5.96 24.73
N ALA A 11 5.48 7.28 24.91
CA ALA A 11 6.11 8.14 23.91
C ALA A 11 7.57 7.76 23.68
N PHE A 12 8.31 7.50 24.76
CA PHE A 12 9.70 7.03 24.66
C PHE A 12 9.80 5.67 23.97
N ALA A 13 8.94 4.72 24.33
CA ALA A 13 8.89 3.41 23.68
C ALA A 13 8.59 3.52 22.18
N LEU A 14 7.64 4.38 21.79
CA LEU A 14 7.31 4.63 20.39
C LEU A 14 8.52 5.19 19.62
N VAL A 15 9.16 6.23 20.16
CA VAL A 15 10.34 6.85 19.53
C VAL A 15 11.49 5.85 19.46
N ALA A 16 11.74 5.08 20.51
CA ALA A 16 12.78 4.06 20.55
C ALA A 16 12.52 2.96 19.50
N LEU A 17 11.30 2.45 19.40
CA LEU A 17 10.94 1.45 18.38
C LEU A 17 11.12 2.00 16.96
N LEU A 18 10.69 3.23 16.72
CA LEU A 18 10.88 3.89 15.42
C LEU A 18 12.37 4.10 15.09
N ALA A 19 13.16 4.50 16.08
CA ALA A 19 14.61 4.65 15.96
C ALA A 19 15.32 3.30 15.70
N LEU A 20 14.78 2.20 16.23
CA LEU A 20 15.32 0.86 15.95
C LEU A 20 14.86 0.33 14.58
N SER A 21 13.67 0.69 14.11
CA SER A 21 13.12 0.17 12.86
C SER A 21 13.52 0.97 11.62
N TYR A 22 13.76 2.29 11.72
CA TYR A 22 13.98 3.13 10.53
C TYR A 22 15.20 2.69 9.73
N ARG A 23 16.29 2.28 10.40
CA ARG A 23 17.53 1.88 9.74
C ARG A 23 17.41 0.54 9.01
N PRO A 24 17.01 -0.58 9.64
CA PRO A 24 16.89 -1.85 8.93
C PRO A 24 15.84 -1.80 7.81
N LEU A 25 14.71 -1.12 8.03
CA LEU A 25 13.68 -0.98 7.00
C LEU A 25 14.14 -0.04 5.88
N GLY A 26 14.78 1.07 6.21
CA GLY A 26 15.32 2.02 5.24
C GLY A 26 16.42 1.40 4.37
N ASP A 27 17.37 0.71 4.98
CA ASP A 27 18.46 0.01 4.28
C ASP A 27 17.89 -1.10 3.37
N TYR A 28 16.84 -1.81 3.83
CA TYR A 28 16.17 -2.81 3.02
C TYR A 28 15.42 -2.19 1.82
N ILE A 29 14.69 -1.10 2.02
CA ILE A 29 14.03 -0.36 0.93
C ILE A 29 15.08 0.13 -0.08
N ALA A 30 16.18 0.70 0.39
CA ALA A 30 17.27 1.14 -0.47
C ALA A 30 17.87 -0.04 -1.27
N TYR A 31 18.09 -1.18 -0.62
CA TYR A 31 18.56 -2.39 -1.27
C TYR A 31 17.60 -2.88 -2.37
N VAL A 32 16.30 -2.96 -2.08
CA VAL A 32 15.28 -3.43 -3.04
C VAL A 32 15.16 -2.48 -4.23
N LEU A 33 15.18 -1.16 -3.99
CA LEU A 33 15.04 -0.16 -5.06
C LEU A 33 16.30 -0.02 -5.94
N THR A 34 17.49 -0.37 -5.43
CA THR A 34 18.75 -0.24 -6.18
C THR A 34 19.25 -1.56 -6.76
N THR A 35 18.79 -2.68 -6.26
CA THR A 35 19.20 -4.01 -6.72
C THR A 35 18.68 -4.29 -8.12
N ARG A 36 19.60 -4.68 -9.03
CA ARG A 36 19.28 -5.15 -10.40
C ARG A 36 18.93 -6.66 -10.46
N LYS A 37 18.87 -7.33 -9.31
CA LYS A 37 18.72 -8.79 -9.21
C LYS A 37 17.25 -9.17 -8.99
N HIS A 38 16.56 -9.49 -10.07
CA HIS A 38 15.21 -10.05 -10.04
C HIS A 38 15.23 -11.54 -9.70
N TRP A 39 14.48 -11.95 -8.67
CA TRP A 39 14.31 -13.35 -8.28
C TRP A 39 13.44 -14.11 -9.31
N ARG A 40 13.53 -15.45 -9.33
CA ARG A 40 12.78 -16.27 -10.29
C ARG A 40 11.26 -16.12 -10.16
N ALA A 41 10.77 -15.94 -8.93
CA ALA A 41 9.35 -15.69 -8.67
C ALA A 41 8.91 -14.31 -9.18
N GLU A 42 9.72 -13.26 -8.96
CA GLU A 42 9.46 -11.90 -9.45
C GLU A 42 9.37 -11.86 -10.96
N ARG A 43 10.33 -12.48 -11.66
CA ARG A 43 10.30 -12.60 -13.13
C ARG A 43 9.07 -13.35 -13.63
N GLY A 44 8.61 -14.36 -12.87
CA GLY A 44 7.36 -15.06 -13.16
C GLY A 44 6.14 -14.13 -13.09
N ILE A 45 6.05 -13.35 -12.02
CA ILE A 45 4.99 -12.35 -11.84
C ILE A 45 5.05 -11.29 -12.94
N TYR A 46 6.21 -10.70 -13.19
CA TYR A 46 6.43 -9.71 -14.26
C TYR A 46 5.92 -10.18 -15.60
N LYS A 47 6.21 -11.44 -15.96
CA LYS A 47 5.70 -12.05 -17.20
C LYS A 47 4.18 -12.23 -17.21
N LEU A 48 3.57 -12.57 -16.06
CA LEU A 48 2.11 -12.73 -15.96
C LEU A 48 1.38 -11.38 -16.10
N ILE A 49 1.93 -10.32 -15.51
CA ILE A 49 1.34 -8.98 -15.56
C ILE A 49 1.82 -8.14 -16.76
N GLY A 50 2.77 -8.66 -17.55
CA GLY A 50 3.34 -7.97 -18.71
C GLY A 50 4.25 -6.78 -18.36
N VAL A 51 4.84 -6.76 -17.17
CA VAL A 51 5.73 -5.70 -16.70
C VAL A 51 7.18 -6.02 -17.08
N ASP A 52 7.88 -5.02 -17.60
CA ASP A 52 9.33 -5.06 -17.76
C ASP A 52 9.99 -4.40 -16.55
N GLY A 53 10.68 -5.21 -15.74
CA GLY A 53 11.34 -4.77 -14.50
C GLY A 53 12.61 -3.96 -14.73
N ASP A 54 13.16 -3.95 -15.95
CA ASP A 54 14.37 -3.21 -16.30
C ASP A 54 14.05 -1.93 -17.11
N ALA A 55 12.79 -1.69 -17.44
CA ALA A 55 12.36 -0.52 -18.19
C ALA A 55 12.44 0.76 -17.35
N GLU A 56 13.21 1.74 -17.83
CA GLU A 56 13.24 3.08 -17.22
C GLU A 56 11.94 3.83 -17.55
N GLN A 57 11.20 4.24 -16.51
CA GLN A 57 10.02 5.07 -16.70
C GLN A 57 10.42 6.55 -16.80
N THR A 58 10.02 7.19 -17.90
CA THR A 58 10.10 8.64 -18.02
C THR A 58 9.11 9.31 -17.04
N TRP A 59 9.43 10.51 -16.57
CA TRP A 59 8.56 11.27 -15.64
C TRP A 59 7.08 11.35 -16.10
N PRO A 60 6.75 11.60 -17.40
CA PRO A 60 5.37 11.67 -17.83
C PRO A 60 4.69 10.30 -17.82
N ALA A 61 5.43 9.23 -18.11
CA ALA A 61 4.92 7.86 -18.04
C ALA A 61 4.58 7.50 -16.59
N TYR A 62 5.49 7.77 -15.65
CA TYR A 62 5.25 7.54 -14.22
C TYR A 62 4.03 8.31 -13.71
N LEU A 63 3.92 9.60 -14.02
CA LEU A 63 2.77 10.41 -13.62
C LEU A 63 1.45 9.83 -14.17
N ARG A 64 1.42 9.48 -15.47
CA ARG A 64 0.23 8.88 -16.09
C ARG A 64 -0.12 7.55 -15.45
N SER A 65 0.86 6.70 -15.16
CA SER A 65 0.64 5.42 -14.49
C SER A 65 0.05 5.61 -13.10
N VAL A 66 0.59 6.52 -12.30
CA VAL A 66 0.09 6.83 -10.95
C VAL A 66 -1.35 7.36 -11.01
N LEU A 67 -1.64 8.27 -11.93
CA LEU A 67 -2.99 8.83 -12.09
C LEU A 67 -3.99 7.78 -12.58
N ALA A 68 -3.62 6.99 -13.59
CA ALA A 68 -4.47 5.92 -14.11
C ALA A 68 -4.75 4.85 -13.04
N PHE A 69 -3.72 4.42 -12.30
CA PHE A 69 -3.85 3.46 -11.22
C PHE A 69 -4.76 4.00 -10.09
N SER A 70 -4.56 5.26 -9.69
CA SER A 70 -5.36 5.90 -8.65
C SER A 70 -6.82 6.03 -9.08
N PHE A 71 -7.07 6.47 -10.31
CA PHE A 71 -8.42 6.59 -10.87
C PHE A 71 -9.14 5.24 -10.89
N ILE A 72 -8.48 4.19 -11.40
CA ILE A 72 -9.03 2.83 -11.42
C ILE A 72 -9.29 2.33 -9.99
N SER A 73 -8.38 2.61 -9.05
CA SER A 73 -8.51 2.18 -7.65
C SER A 73 -9.72 2.82 -6.98
N VAL A 74 -9.97 4.11 -7.20
CA VAL A 74 -11.15 4.82 -6.67
C VAL A 74 -12.43 4.23 -7.28
N LEU A 75 -12.47 4.03 -8.60
CA LEU A 75 -13.64 3.42 -9.26
C LEU A 75 -13.90 1.99 -8.77
N PHE A 76 -12.83 1.20 -8.62
CA PHE A 76 -12.90 -0.16 -8.09
C PHE A 76 -13.45 -0.14 -6.66
N LEU A 77 -12.90 0.71 -5.79
CA LEU A 77 -13.33 0.80 -4.40
C LEU A 77 -14.78 1.29 -4.28
N TYR A 78 -15.18 2.27 -5.08
CA TYR A 78 -16.58 2.72 -5.17
C TYR A 78 -17.49 1.57 -5.59
N GLY A 79 -17.15 0.87 -6.68
CA GLY A 79 -17.91 -0.29 -7.15
C GLY A 79 -17.99 -1.41 -6.11
N PHE A 80 -16.88 -1.69 -5.44
CA PHE A 80 -16.80 -2.68 -4.36
C PHE A 80 -17.73 -2.35 -3.20
N GLN A 81 -17.72 -1.10 -2.73
CA GLN A 81 -18.62 -0.64 -1.67
C GLN A 81 -20.10 -0.65 -2.09
N ARG A 82 -20.39 -0.32 -3.36
CA ARG A 82 -21.75 -0.35 -3.92
C ARG A 82 -22.28 -1.76 -4.12
N LEU A 83 -21.42 -2.72 -4.42
CA LEU A 83 -21.77 -4.13 -4.61
C LEU A 83 -21.61 -4.95 -3.32
N GLN A 84 -21.21 -4.33 -2.21
CA GLN A 84 -20.91 -5.01 -0.95
C GLN A 84 -22.04 -5.93 -0.48
N GLU A 85 -23.30 -5.55 -0.70
CA GLU A 85 -24.47 -6.33 -0.31
C GLU A 85 -24.62 -7.65 -1.10
N HIS A 86 -24.09 -7.70 -2.33
CA HIS A 86 -24.14 -8.86 -3.24
C HIS A 86 -22.93 -9.79 -3.11
N LEU A 87 -21.90 -9.39 -2.36
CA LEU A 87 -20.70 -10.20 -2.18
C LEU A 87 -21.01 -11.41 -1.29
N TRP A 88 -20.36 -12.54 -1.55
CA TRP A 88 -20.57 -13.78 -0.78
C TRP A 88 -20.28 -13.65 0.72
N LEU A 89 -19.44 -12.68 1.09
CA LEU A 89 -19.10 -12.37 2.48
C LEU A 89 -19.97 -11.23 3.06
N SER A 90 -21.09 -10.91 2.41
CA SER A 90 -22.04 -9.93 2.91
C SER A 90 -22.71 -10.43 4.20
N LEU A 91 -22.60 -9.63 5.26
CA LEU A 91 -23.24 -9.89 6.55
C LEU A 91 -24.71 -9.42 6.60
N GLY A 92 -25.31 -9.12 5.43
CA GLY A 92 -26.69 -8.62 5.32
C GLY A 92 -26.83 -7.10 5.53
N PHE A 93 -25.72 -6.35 5.53
CA PHE A 93 -25.77 -4.89 5.54
C PHE A 93 -26.13 -4.34 4.15
N PRO A 94 -26.88 -3.23 4.07
CA PRO A 94 -27.15 -2.57 2.80
C PRO A 94 -25.86 -1.98 2.20
N ALA A 95 -25.84 -1.80 0.88
CA ALA A 95 -24.74 -1.13 0.20
C ALA A 95 -24.48 0.28 0.78
N VAL A 96 -23.20 0.68 0.83
CA VAL A 96 -22.78 2.00 1.33
C VAL A 96 -23.43 3.10 0.50
N SER A 97 -23.94 4.16 1.16
CA SER A 97 -24.59 5.27 0.45
C SER A 97 -23.64 5.95 -0.53
N PRO A 98 -24.13 6.46 -1.68
CA PRO A 98 -23.25 7.06 -2.69
C PRO A 98 -22.41 8.22 -2.17
N SER A 99 -22.95 8.98 -1.20
CA SER A 99 -22.26 10.10 -0.54
C SER A 99 -21.08 9.69 0.36
N MET A 100 -21.03 8.44 0.79
CA MET A 100 -19.99 7.91 1.67
C MET A 100 -19.00 7.00 0.93
N ALA A 101 -19.35 6.56 -0.28
CA ALA A 101 -18.57 5.61 -1.06
C ALA A 101 -17.55 6.28 -2.02
N TRP A 102 -17.57 7.61 -2.13
CA TRP A 102 -16.63 8.42 -2.93
C TRP A 102 -15.63 9.13 -2.01
#